data_AF-A0A7Y0N1F7-F1
#
_entry.id   AF-A0A7Y0N1F7-F1
#
_cell.length_a   1.000
_cell.length_b   1.000
_cell.length_c   1.000
_cell.angle_alpha   90.00
_cell.angle_beta   90.00
_cell.angle_gamma   90.00
#
_symmetry.space_group_name_H-M   'P 1'
#
loop_
_entity.id
_entity.type
_entity.pdbx_description
1 polymer ?
#
loop_
_entity_poly.entity_id
_entity_poly.type
_entity_poly.pdbx_seq_one_letter_code
_entity_poly.pdbx_strand_id
1 'polypeptide(L)'
;DEMVGQGHKLKVRQDVSHWKYKNLDLSPVLHVEQPREADGVFNQAQQNHNLEAVLDRKLIQAAIPALEKGEAVSADFPIVNTDRSVGTMLSNEISKVYKDQGLPQPMNVKFKGSAGQSFGAFLAKGVKFEVEGDANDYWGKGLSGGTLVLYPDAKSSIVAEDNIVVGNVCFYGATSGESFIRGMAGE
;
A
#
# COMPACT_ATOMS: atom_id res chain seq x y z
N ASP A 1 -6.05 2.34 30.41
CA ASP A 1 -5.35 3.64 30.31
C ASP A 1 -4.47 3.94 31.50
N GLU A 2 -5.00 3.85 32.73
CA GLU A 2 -4.27 4.23 33.96
C GLU A 2 -2.91 3.53 34.20
N MET A 3 -2.69 2.35 33.63
CA MET A 3 -1.47 1.55 33.82
C MET A 3 -0.48 1.58 32.64
N VAL A 4 -0.84 2.23 31.52
CA VAL A 4 0.04 2.33 30.35
C VAL A 4 1.22 3.26 30.69
N GLY A 5 2.45 2.83 30.40
CA GLY A 5 3.67 3.58 30.69
C GLY A 5 4.07 3.64 32.18
N GLN A 6 3.31 3.01 33.08
CA GLN A 6 3.56 3.07 34.53
C GLN A 6 4.64 2.09 35.00
N GLY A 7 5.85 2.17 34.44
CA GLY A 7 6.97 1.29 34.80
C GLY A 7 7.33 1.35 36.30
N HIS A 8 7.05 2.48 36.96
CA HIS A 8 7.24 2.65 38.40
C HIS A 8 6.33 1.74 39.26
N LYS A 9 5.30 1.11 38.68
CA LYS A 9 4.45 0.11 39.35
C LYS A 9 5.00 -1.31 39.25
N LEU A 10 6.06 -1.51 38.46
CA LEU A 10 6.72 -2.80 38.29
C LEU A 10 7.91 -2.93 39.25
N LYS A 11 8.21 -4.16 39.66
CA LYS A 11 9.40 -4.48 40.46
C LYS A 11 9.94 -5.85 40.10
N VAL A 12 11.25 -6.03 40.27
CA VAL A 12 11.90 -7.34 40.12
C VAL A 12 11.45 -8.25 41.26
N ARG A 13 10.98 -9.45 40.90
CA ARG A 13 10.66 -10.52 41.84
C ARG A 13 11.92 -10.97 42.58
N GLN A 14 11.83 -11.03 43.91
CA GLN A 14 12.94 -11.41 44.79
C GLN A 14 12.94 -12.91 45.13
N ASP A 15 11.89 -13.63 44.74
CA ASP A 15 11.67 -15.06 45.03
C ASP A 15 12.17 -15.99 43.91
N VAL A 16 13.04 -15.48 43.03
CA VAL A 16 13.60 -16.23 41.89
C VAL A 16 15.08 -16.53 42.15
N SER A 17 15.40 -17.80 42.40
CA SER A 17 16.75 -18.24 42.81
C SER A 17 17.53 -19.04 41.75
N HIS A 18 17.01 -19.12 40.52
CA HIS A 18 17.65 -19.89 39.46
C HIS A 18 18.98 -19.24 39.02
N TRP A 19 20.05 -20.02 38.99
CA TRP A 19 21.44 -19.54 38.81
C TRP A 19 21.65 -18.67 37.56
N LYS A 20 20.92 -18.93 36.46
CA LYS A 20 21.00 -18.15 35.21
C LYS A 20 20.58 -16.68 35.36
N TYR A 21 19.82 -16.33 36.40
CA TYR A 21 19.28 -14.97 36.56
C TYR A 21 20.11 -14.11 37.52
N LYS A 22 21.18 -14.66 38.11
CA LYS A 22 22.01 -13.97 39.11
C LYS A 22 22.58 -12.63 38.64
N ASN A 23 22.86 -12.52 37.33
CA ASN A 23 23.45 -11.33 36.73
C ASN A 23 22.48 -10.58 35.81
N LEU A 24 21.17 -10.90 35.88
CA LEU A 24 20.17 -10.25 35.06
C LEU A 24 19.90 -8.85 35.60
N ASP A 25 20.29 -7.83 34.85
CA ASP A 25 19.93 -6.45 35.13
C ASP A 25 18.69 -6.05 34.32
N LEU A 26 17.58 -5.79 35.01
CA LEU A 26 16.33 -5.32 34.42
C LEU A 26 16.16 -3.80 34.50
N SER A 27 17.17 -3.06 34.99
CA SER A 27 17.12 -1.60 35.04
C SER A 27 16.81 -0.96 33.67
N PRO A 28 17.29 -1.45 32.51
CA PRO A 28 16.93 -0.85 31.21
C PRO A 28 15.46 -1.09 30.82
N VAL A 29 14.84 -2.14 31.34
CA VAL A 29 13.42 -2.49 31.06
C VAL A 29 12.47 -1.76 32.01
N LEU A 30 12.93 -1.49 33.24
CA LEU A 30 12.17 -0.77 34.26
C LEU A 30 12.36 0.75 34.19
N HIS A 31 13.31 1.23 33.39
CA HIS A 31 13.55 2.66 33.18
C HIS A 31 12.30 3.30 32.55
N VAL A 32 11.79 4.34 33.21
CA VAL A 32 10.68 5.15 32.72
C VAL A 32 11.24 6.48 32.26
N GLU A 33 11.20 6.71 30.95
CA GLU A 33 11.57 8.00 30.39
C GLU A 33 10.45 9.02 30.62
N GLN A 34 10.81 10.26 30.93
CA GLN A 34 9.80 11.31 31.08
C GLN A 34 9.29 11.73 29.70
N PRO A 35 7.96 11.80 29.49
CA PRO A 35 7.43 12.29 28.22
C PRO A 35 7.83 13.75 28.03
N ARG A 36 7.97 14.16 26.76
CA ARG A 36 8.08 15.58 26.40
C ARG A 36 6.78 16.29 26.80
N GLU A 37 6.82 17.61 27.03
CA GLU A 37 5.63 18.37 27.43
C GLU A 37 4.42 18.19 26.50
N ALA A 38 4.66 17.95 25.21
CA ALA A 38 3.62 17.75 24.21
C ALA A 38 3.09 16.30 24.10
N ASP A 39 3.70 15.35 24.82
CA ASP A 39 3.37 13.92 24.74
C ASP A 39 2.77 13.40 26.06
N GLY A 40 1.92 12.38 25.95
CA GLY A 40 1.39 11.64 27.10
C GLY A 40 2.11 10.31 27.33
N VAL A 41 1.97 9.75 28.54
CA VAL A 41 2.44 8.38 28.86
C VAL A 41 1.53 7.28 28.31
N PHE A 42 0.39 7.66 27.73
CA PHE A 42 -0.60 6.78 27.11
C PHE A 42 -1.15 7.42 25.83
N ASN A 43 -1.95 6.68 25.04
CA ASN A 43 -2.48 7.19 23.79
C ASN A 43 -3.45 8.37 24.03
N GLN A 44 -3.11 9.53 23.48
CA GLN A 44 -3.90 10.76 23.58
C GLN A 44 -4.20 11.41 22.23
N ALA A 45 -3.69 10.84 21.14
CA ALA A 45 -3.78 11.42 19.81
C ALA A 45 -4.15 10.35 18.77
N GLN A 46 -5.02 10.74 17.86
CA GLN A 46 -5.30 9.97 16.65
C GLN A 46 -4.31 10.32 15.55
N GLN A 47 -4.03 9.36 14.68
CA GLN A 47 -3.16 9.57 13.53
C GLN A 47 -4.01 10.08 12.35
N ASN A 48 -3.62 11.21 11.76
CA ASN A 48 -4.15 11.62 10.47
C ASN A 48 -3.22 11.11 9.36
N HIS A 49 -3.70 10.16 8.57
CA HIS A 49 -2.97 9.59 7.44
C HIS A 49 -3.23 10.32 6.11
N ASN A 50 -4.02 11.40 6.12
CA ASN A 50 -4.41 12.20 4.95
C ASN A 50 -5.03 11.36 3.82
N LEU A 51 -5.85 10.36 4.17
CA LEU A 51 -6.46 9.41 3.23
C LEU A 51 -7.70 9.97 2.51
N GLU A 52 -8.09 11.19 2.84
CA GLU A 52 -9.20 11.91 2.20
C GLU A 52 -8.82 12.45 0.81
N ALA A 53 -7.53 12.74 0.58
CA ALA A 53 -7.06 13.35 -0.66
C ALA A 53 -6.44 12.35 -1.66
N VAL A 54 -6.34 11.07 -1.29
CA VAL A 54 -5.70 10.05 -2.16
C VAL A 54 -6.55 9.74 -3.40
N LEU A 55 -5.87 9.43 -4.51
CA LEU A 55 -6.50 9.16 -5.81
C LEU A 55 -7.53 8.03 -5.75
N ASP A 56 -7.34 7.03 -4.87
CA ASP A 56 -8.28 5.93 -4.67
C ASP A 56 -9.68 6.38 -4.27
N ARG A 57 -9.86 7.53 -3.62
CA ARG A 57 -11.20 8.07 -3.34
C ARG A 57 -11.97 8.34 -4.62
N LYS A 58 -11.28 8.87 -5.65
CA LYS A 58 -11.86 9.10 -6.97
C LYS A 58 -12.09 7.80 -7.73
N LEU A 59 -11.17 6.84 -7.60
CA LEU A 59 -11.32 5.51 -8.22
C LEU A 59 -12.52 4.75 -7.66
N ILE A 60 -12.70 4.73 -6.33
CA ILE A 60 -13.85 4.10 -5.67
C ILE A 60 -15.15 4.78 -6.11
N GLN A 61 -15.17 6.11 -6.20
CA GLN A 61 -16.33 6.84 -6.71
C GLN A 61 -16.67 6.44 -8.15
N ALA A 62 -15.67 6.31 -9.02
CA ALA A 62 -15.85 5.85 -10.40
C ALA A 62 -16.28 4.38 -10.47
N ALA A 63 -15.91 3.56 -9.48
CA ALA A 63 -16.23 2.14 -9.40
C ALA A 63 -17.65 1.83 -8.89
N ILE A 64 -18.43 2.82 -8.42
CA ILE A 64 -19.78 2.60 -7.88
C ILE A 64 -20.67 1.75 -8.80
N PRO A 65 -20.75 1.98 -10.13
CA PRO A 65 -21.53 1.11 -11.02
C PRO A 65 -21.04 -0.34 -11.03
N ALA A 66 -19.72 -0.55 -10.96
CA ALA A 66 -19.13 -1.88 -10.88
C ALA A 66 -19.42 -2.56 -9.53
N LEU A 67 -19.35 -1.81 -8.43
CA LEU A 67 -19.51 -2.31 -7.06
C LEU A 67 -20.96 -2.62 -6.69
N GLU A 68 -21.90 -1.77 -7.11
CA GLU A 68 -23.30 -1.89 -6.73
C GLU A 68 -24.12 -2.71 -7.73
N LYS A 69 -23.76 -2.65 -9.02
CA LYS A 69 -24.56 -3.24 -10.11
C LYS A 69 -23.81 -4.28 -10.92
N GLY A 70 -22.49 -4.44 -10.72
CA GLY A 70 -21.68 -5.35 -11.52
C GLY A 70 -21.52 -4.90 -12.97
N GLU A 71 -21.61 -3.59 -13.24
CA GLU A 71 -21.48 -3.03 -14.58
C GLU A 71 -20.01 -2.83 -14.99
N ALA A 72 -19.74 -2.85 -16.31
CA ALA A 72 -18.42 -2.50 -16.83
C ALA A 72 -18.16 -1.00 -16.62
N VAL A 73 -16.92 -0.64 -16.28
CA VAL A 73 -16.51 0.75 -16.02
C VAL A 73 -15.28 1.09 -16.86
N SER A 74 -15.22 2.31 -17.38
CA SER A 74 -14.04 2.88 -18.03
C SER A 74 -13.80 4.30 -17.53
N ALA A 75 -12.55 4.63 -17.21
CA ALA A 75 -12.19 5.94 -16.69
C ALA A 75 -10.74 6.32 -17.03
N ASP A 76 -10.47 7.63 -17.01
CA ASP A 76 -9.15 8.20 -17.26
C ASP A 76 -8.76 9.14 -16.12
N PHE A 77 -7.50 9.06 -15.65
CA PHE A 77 -6.98 9.93 -14.60
C PHE A 77 -5.56 10.43 -14.91
N PRO A 78 -5.22 11.69 -14.56
CA PRO A 78 -3.82 12.05 -14.41
C PRO A 78 -3.23 11.32 -13.21
N ILE A 79 -1.92 11.02 -13.26
CA ILE A 79 -1.19 10.45 -12.13
C ILE A 79 0.15 11.16 -11.94
N VAL A 80 0.52 11.40 -10.68
CA VAL A 80 1.83 11.94 -10.29
C VAL A 80 2.49 11.04 -9.24
N ASN A 81 3.82 11.15 -9.09
CA ASN A 81 4.59 10.23 -8.25
C ASN A 81 4.19 10.24 -6.75
N THR A 82 3.53 11.29 -6.29
CA THR A 82 2.97 11.37 -4.92
C THR A 82 1.70 10.53 -4.74
N ASP A 83 1.04 10.15 -5.83
CA ASP A 83 -0.08 9.20 -5.83
C ASP A 83 0.46 7.79 -5.64
N ARG A 84 0.56 7.39 -4.37
CA ARG A 84 1.10 6.09 -3.96
C ARG A 84 -0.01 5.08 -3.72
N SER A 85 0.30 3.80 -3.92
CA SER A 85 -0.59 2.67 -3.64
C SER A 85 -1.92 2.73 -4.41
N VAL A 86 -1.94 3.40 -5.56
CA VAL A 86 -3.15 3.59 -6.37
C VAL A 86 -3.76 2.24 -6.75
N GLY A 87 -5.05 2.07 -6.50
CA GLY A 87 -5.83 0.85 -6.69
C GLY A 87 -5.96 -0.04 -5.45
N THR A 88 -5.19 0.20 -4.39
CA THR A 88 -5.18 -0.69 -3.21
C THR A 88 -6.49 -0.61 -2.42
N MET A 89 -7.02 0.59 -2.18
CA MET A 89 -8.30 0.74 -1.49
C MET A 89 -9.45 0.30 -2.39
N LEU A 90 -9.39 0.61 -3.70
CA LEU A 90 -10.35 0.09 -4.67
C LEU A 90 -10.41 -1.44 -4.62
N SER A 91 -9.26 -2.11 -4.63
CA SER A 91 -9.17 -3.56 -4.54
C SER A 91 -9.80 -4.11 -3.25
N ASN A 92 -9.62 -3.39 -2.13
CA ASN A 92 -10.28 -3.73 -0.87
C ASN A 92 -11.82 -3.62 -0.96
N GLU A 93 -12.35 -2.56 -1.57
CA GLU A 93 -13.79 -2.40 -1.75
C GLU A 93 -14.39 -3.49 -2.66
N ILE A 94 -13.70 -3.85 -3.75
CA ILE A 94 -14.07 -4.99 -4.59
C ILE A 94 -14.07 -6.29 -3.78
N SER A 95 -13.03 -6.51 -2.98
CA SER A 95 -12.89 -7.72 -2.16
C SER A 95 -13.96 -7.80 -1.08
N LYS A 96 -14.43 -6.68 -0.51
CA LYS A 96 -15.53 -6.68 0.46
C LYS A 96 -16.82 -7.21 -0.15
N VAL A 97 -17.12 -6.82 -1.39
CA VAL A 97 -18.35 -7.17 -2.10
C VAL A 97 -18.24 -8.55 -2.77
N TYR A 98 -17.24 -8.74 -3.62
CA TYR A 98 -17.13 -9.91 -4.52
C TYR A 98 -16.13 -10.97 -4.06
N LYS A 99 -15.39 -10.72 -2.97
CA LYS A 99 -14.36 -11.64 -2.44
C LYS A 99 -13.34 -11.98 -3.55
N ASP A 100 -12.86 -13.22 -3.58
CA ASP A 100 -11.87 -13.72 -4.54
C ASP A 100 -12.40 -13.85 -5.99
N GLN A 101 -13.71 -13.77 -6.19
CA GLN A 101 -14.29 -13.82 -7.53
C GLN A 101 -13.95 -12.57 -8.35
N GLY A 102 -13.73 -11.43 -7.70
CA GLY A 102 -13.48 -10.15 -8.37
C GLY A 102 -14.71 -9.57 -9.07
N LEU A 103 -14.50 -8.51 -9.84
CA LEU A 103 -15.61 -7.86 -10.56
C LEU A 103 -16.20 -8.78 -11.65
N PRO A 104 -17.53 -8.85 -11.79
CA PRO A 104 -18.18 -9.68 -12.80
C PRO A 104 -18.04 -9.11 -14.22
N GLN A 105 -17.77 -7.81 -14.34
CA GLN A 105 -17.53 -7.10 -15.60
C GLN A 105 -16.26 -6.23 -15.45
N PRO A 106 -15.53 -5.97 -16.54
CA PRO A 106 -14.24 -5.31 -16.46
C PRO A 106 -14.35 -3.84 -16.05
N MET A 107 -13.45 -3.42 -15.16
CA MET A 107 -13.15 -2.02 -14.90
C MET A 107 -11.79 -1.68 -15.51
N ASN A 108 -11.80 -0.87 -16.58
CA ASN A 108 -10.58 -0.42 -17.25
C ASN A 108 -10.27 1.02 -16.85
N VAL A 109 -9.08 1.28 -16.34
CA VAL A 109 -8.67 2.63 -15.97
C VAL A 109 -7.35 2.97 -16.63
N LYS A 110 -7.33 4.06 -17.38
CA LYS A 110 -6.12 4.58 -17.98
C LYS A 110 -5.59 5.76 -17.17
N PHE A 111 -4.29 5.77 -16.93
CA PHE A 111 -3.56 6.79 -16.22
C PHE A 111 -2.53 7.41 -17.16
N LYS A 112 -2.30 8.71 -17.01
CA LYS A 112 -1.25 9.42 -17.74
C LYS A 112 -0.35 10.20 -16.79
N GLY A 113 0.95 9.93 -16.83
CA GLY A 113 1.96 10.55 -15.97
C GLY A 113 2.87 9.52 -15.29
N SER A 114 3.40 9.86 -14.11
CA SER A 114 4.34 9.02 -13.36
C SER A 114 3.65 8.40 -12.16
N ALA A 115 3.58 7.07 -12.09
CA ALA A 115 2.94 6.35 -11.00
C ALA A 115 3.86 6.29 -9.76
N GLY A 116 3.29 6.60 -8.60
CA GLY A 116 3.99 6.48 -7.33
C GLY A 116 4.26 5.02 -6.91
N GLN A 117 4.98 4.86 -5.81
CA GLN A 117 5.31 3.54 -5.27
C GLN A 117 4.07 2.69 -5.00
N SER A 118 4.21 1.37 -5.16
CA SER A 118 3.15 0.38 -4.91
C SER A 118 1.90 0.55 -5.79
N PHE A 119 2.04 1.14 -6.98
CA PHE A 119 0.93 1.22 -7.93
C PHE A 119 0.36 -0.18 -8.24
N GLY A 120 -0.96 -0.32 -8.19
CA GLY A 120 -1.64 -1.59 -8.45
C GLY A 120 -1.37 -2.66 -7.38
N ALA A 121 -0.93 -2.29 -6.18
CA ALA A 121 -0.71 -3.26 -5.12
C ALA A 121 -2.01 -3.99 -4.76
N PHE A 122 -1.92 -5.32 -4.67
CA PHE A 122 -3.04 -6.22 -4.38
C PHE A 122 -4.23 -6.09 -5.33
N LEU A 123 -4.03 -5.62 -6.56
CA LEU A 123 -5.13 -5.33 -7.48
C LEU A 123 -5.99 -6.57 -7.77
N ALA A 124 -7.30 -6.45 -7.54
CA ALA A 124 -8.28 -7.52 -7.64
C ALA A 124 -8.60 -7.89 -9.10
N LYS A 125 -9.06 -9.13 -9.28
CA LYS A 125 -9.57 -9.65 -10.56
C LYS A 125 -10.70 -8.79 -11.12
N GLY A 126 -10.66 -8.59 -12.43
CA GLY A 126 -11.62 -7.77 -13.18
C GLY A 126 -11.25 -6.29 -13.28
N VAL A 127 -10.12 -5.87 -12.68
CA VAL A 127 -9.58 -4.52 -12.83
C VAL A 127 -8.36 -4.54 -13.76
N LYS A 128 -8.36 -3.66 -14.75
CA LYS A 128 -7.23 -3.41 -15.64
C LYS A 128 -6.78 -1.96 -15.50
N PHE A 129 -5.54 -1.75 -15.10
CA PHE A 129 -4.92 -0.42 -15.10
C PHE A 129 -3.89 -0.31 -16.20
N GLU A 130 -3.91 0.82 -16.91
CA GLU A 130 -2.95 1.16 -17.95
C GLU A 130 -2.28 2.47 -17.60
N VAL A 131 -0.95 2.52 -17.59
CA VAL A 131 -0.18 3.74 -17.36
C VAL A 131 0.57 4.10 -18.63
N GLU A 132 0.23 5.26 -19.19
CA GLU A 132 1.01 5.94 -20.22
C GLU A 132 1.99 6.89 -19.53
N GLY A 133 3.25 6.45 -19.40
CA GLY A 133 4.32 7.15 -18.69
C GLY A 133 5.31 6.19 -18.04
N ASP A 134 5.61 6.42 -16.76
CA ASP A 134 6.58 5.66 -15.96
C ASP A 134 6.02 5.31 -14.57
N ALA A 135 6.72 4.46 -13.83
CA ALA A 135 6.33 4.05 -12.49
C ALA A 135 7.51 3.87 -11.53
N ASN A 136 7.28 4.08 -10.25
CA ASN A 136 8.25 3.81 -9.19
C ASN A 136 8.22 2.34 -8.71
N ASP A 137 8.95 2.06 -7.64
CA ASP A 137 9.08 0.73 -7.04
C ASP A 137 7.76 0.06 -6.66
N TYR A 138 7.81 -1.25 -6.49
CA TYR A 138 6.71 -2.10 -6.01
C TYR A 138 5.50 -2.13 -6.93
N TRP A 139 5.71 -1.91 -8.23
CA TRP A 139 4.68 -2.09 -9.25
C TRP A 139 4.01 -3.47 -9.12
N GLY A 140 2.69 -3.48 -8.93
CA GLY A 140 1.92 -4.71 -8.76
C GLY A 140 2.32 -5.55 -7.54
N LYS A 141 2.83 -4.94 -6.46
CA LYS A 141 3.13 -5.66 -5.21
C LYS A 141 1.92 -6.48 -4.75
N GLY A 142 2.11 -7.78 -4.54
CA GLY A 142 1.05 -8.68 -4.12
C GLY A 142 -0.11 -8.78 -5.12
N LEU A 143 0.13 -8.58 -6.42
CA LEU A 143 -0.90 -8.67 -7.46
C LEU A 143 -1.79 -9.91 -7.27
N SER A 144 -3.11 -9.70 -7.31
CA SER A 144 -4.12 -10.68 -6.89
C SER A 144 -5.25 -10.81 -7.93
N GLY A 145 -4.86 -10.90 -9.21
CA GLY A 145 -5.76 -11.21 -10.32
C GLY A 145 -6.07 -10.04 -11.25
N GLY A 146 -5.66 -8.81 -10.90
CA GLY A 146 -5.77 -7.65 -11.79
C GLY A 146 -4.77 -7.69 -12.95
N THR A 147 -4.99 -6.81 -13.92
CA THR A 147 -4.10 -6.62 -15.08
C THR A 147 -3.44 -5.24 -15.02
N LEU A 148 -2.12 -5.20 -15.15
CA LEU A 148 -1.33 -3.97 -15.11
C LEU A 148 -0.55 -3.76 -16.41
N VAL A 149 -0.75 -2.64 -17.08
CA VAL A 149 -0.06 -2.29 -18.32
C VAL A 149 0.73 -1.00 -18.12
N LEU A 150 1.99 -0.97 -18.53
CA LEU A 150 2.85 0.21 -18.50
C LEU A 150 3.55 0.38 -19.85
N TYR A 151 3.47 1.60 -20.40
CA TYR A 151 4.20 1.98 -21.60
C TYR A 151 4.58 3.45 -21.57
N PRO A 152 5.69 3.85 -22.20
CA PRO A 152 6.11 5.25 -22.27
C PRO A 152 5.05 6.14 -22.94
N ASP A 153 5.02 7.41 -22.56
CA ASP A 153 4.20 8.41 -23.25
C ASP A 153 4.49 8.39 -24.76
N ALA A 154 3.44 8.47 -25.58
CA ALA A 154 3.58 8.39 -27.04
C ALA A 154 4.43 9.51 -27.64
N LYS A 155 4.62 10.63 -26.92
CA LYS A 155 5.49 11.76 -27.30
C LYS A 155 6.92 11.61 -26.80
N SER A 156 7.20 10.58 -26.00
CA SER A 156 8.55 10.31 -25.52
C SER A 156 9.45 9.88 -26.67
N SER A 157 10.68 10.37 -26.67
CA SER A 157 11.73 9.99 -27.62
C SER A 157 12.57 8.81 -27.14
N ILE A 158 12.27 8.26 -25.96
CA ILE A 158 13.04 7.14 -25.40
C ILE A 158 12.85 5.87 -26.22
N VAL A 159 13.94 5.11 -26.36
CA VAL A 159 13.88 3.71 -26.81
C VAL A 159 13.52 2.88 -25.58
N ALA A 160 12.31 2.35 -25.56
CA ALA A 160 11.72 1.78 -24.35
C ALA A 160 12.57 0.62 -23.79
N GLU A 161 13.03 -0.27 -24.66
CA GLU A 161 13.84 -1.45 -24.35
C GLU A 161 15.22 -1.14 -23.77
N ASP A 162 15.70 0.10 -23.90
CA ASP A 162 17.01 0.55 -23.38
C ASP A 162 16.86 1.43 -22.11
N ASN A 163 15.65 1.69 -21.65
CA ASN A 163 15.38 2.64 -20.57
C ASN A 163 14.55 2.02 -19.44
N ILE A 164 14.90 2.37 -18.20
CA ILE A 164 14.13 1.98 -17.01
C ILE A 164 12.83 2.78 -17.01
N VAL A 165 11.70 2.08 -17.07
CA VAL A 165 10.35 2.66 -17.03
C VAL A 165 9.61 2.34 -15.74
N VAL A 166 10.10 1.34 -14.99
CA VAL A 166 9.55 0.93 -13.70
C VAL A 166 10.67 0.66 -12.69
N GLY A 167 10.44 1.02 -11.44
CA GLY A 167 11.41 0.83 -10.35
C GLY A 167 11.59 -0.63 -9.91
N ASN A 168 12.07 -0.76 -8.67
CA ASN A 168 12.54 -2.02 -8.09
C ASN A 168 11.40 -2.87 -7.49
N VAL A 169 11.67 -4.16 -7.26
CA VAL A 169 10.86 -5.09 -6.46
C VAL A 169 9.41 -5.18 -6.97
N CYS A 170 9.27 -5.22 -8.30
CA CYS A 170 8.00 -5.44 -8.96
C CYS A 170 7.41 -6.80 -8.57
N PHE A 171 6.08 -6.88 -8.47
CA PHE A 171 5.33 -8.13 -8.24
C PHE A 171 5.69 -8.89 -6.97
N TYR A 172 6.27 -8.21 -5.97
CA TYR A 172 6.65 -8.86 -4.72
C TYR A 172 5.45 -9.55 -4.04
N GLY A 173 5.51 -10.88 -3.97
CA GLY A 173 4.45 -11.70 -3.40
C GLY A 173 3.17 -11.77 -4.23
N ALA A 174 3.21 -11.47 -5.53
CA ALA A 174 2.08 -11.66 -6.43
C ALA A 174 1.62 -13.13 -6.44
N THR A 175 0.29 -13.34 -6.41
CA THR A 175 -0.33 -14.67 -6.38
C THR A 175 -1.02 -15.02 -7.69
N SER A 176 -1.55 -14.01 -8.40
CA SER A 176 -2.23 -14.15 -9.69
C SER A 176 -2.35 -12.79 -10.39
N GLY A 177 -2.72 -12.79 -11.66
CA GLY A 177 -2.87 -11.59 -12.48
C GLY A 177 -1.82 -11.50 -13.57
N GLU A 178 -1.88 -10.43 -14.34
CA GLU A 178 -1.03 -10.23 -15.52
C GLU A 178 -0.41 -8.84 -15.49
N SER A 179 0.83 -8.73 -15.99
CA SER A 179 1.41 -7.42 -16.24
C SER A 179 2.21 -7.38 -17.52
N PHE A 180 2.08 -6.25 -18.23
CA PHE A 180 2.74 -5.98 -19.50
C PHE A 180 3.48 -4.66 -19.38
N ILE A 181 4.80 -4.70 -19.47
CA ILE A 181 5.67 -3.52 -19.31
C ILE A 181 6.47 -3.34 -20.61
N ARG A 182 6.33 -2.18 -21.24
CA ARG A 182 7.16 -1.78 -22.38
C ARG A 182 8.35 -0.96 -21.88
N GLY A 183 9.40 -1.65 -21.48
CA GLY A 183 10.70 -1.08 -21.15
C GLY A 183 11.45 -1.91 -20.11
N MET A 184 12.55 -1.38 -19.56
CA MET A 184 13.32 -2.07 -18.53
C MET A 184 12.72 -1.84 -17.13
N ALA A 185 12.85 -2.85 -16.27
CA ALA A 185 12.59 -2.73 -14.84
C ALA A 185 13.90 -2.49 -14.08
N GLY A 186 13.79 -1.91 -12.88
CA GLY A 186 14.87 -1.89 -11.90
C GLY A 186 15.15 -3.27 -11.29
N GLU A 187 15.88 -3.28 -10.16
CA GLU A 187 16.27 -4.50 -9.43
C GLU A 187 15.10 -5.19 -8.70
#